data_AF-A0A4U9WKW1-F1
#
_entry.id   AF-A0A4U9WKW1-F1
#
_cell.length_a   1.000
_cell.length_b   1.000
_cell.length_c   1.000
_cell.angle_alpha   90.00
_cell.angle_beta   90.00
_cell.angle_gamma   90.00
#
_symmetry.space_group_name_H-M   'P 1'
#
loop_
_entity.id
_entity.type
_entity.pdbx_description
1 polymer ?
#
loop_
_entity_poly.entity_id
_entity_poly.type
_entity_poly.pdbx_seq_one_letter_code
_entity_poly.pdbx_strand_id
1 'polypeptide(L)'
;MIVFSSLQIRRGTRVLLDNATATVNPGQKVGLVGKNGCGKSTLLALLKGEIAADGGSYTFPNNWALAWVNQETPALDVPAIEYVIDGDREFRQLEAELQVANDNNDGHAIATLHGKLDALDAWTIRSRAASLLHGLGFSNEQLQSPVRAFSGGWRMRLNLAQALVCRSDSAVAGRTHQPPGSGCSDLAGTLAEKLSGHPGADFA
;
A
#
# COMPACT_ATOMS: atom_id res chain seq x y z
N MET A 1 -2.30 -14.20 9.28
CA MET A 1 -0.89 -14.56 9.01
C MET A 1 -0.74 -14.90 7.55
N ILE A 2 0.40 -14.59 6.95
CA ILE A 2 0.75 -15.01 5.59
C ILE A 2 1.55 -16.30 5.70
N VAL A 3 1.20 -17.32 4.92
CA VAL A 3 1.91 -18.61 4.91
C VAL A 3 2.25 -18.96 3.47
N PHE A 4 3.49 -19.32 3.22
CA PHE A 4 3.97 -19.93 1.98
C PHE A 4 4.36 -21.37 2.29
N SER A 5 3.88 -22.32 1.50
CA SER A 5 4.14 -23.75 1.69
C SER A 5 4.64 -24.35 0.38
N SER A 6 5.89 -24.81 0.38
CA SER A 6 6.54 -25.45 -0.76
C SER A 6 6.41 -24.67 -2.07
N LEU A 7 6.49 -23.33 -1.98
CA LEU A 7 6.23 -22.43 -3.08
C LEU A 7 7.28 -22.61 -4.18
N GLN A 8 6.80 -22.80 -5.41
CA GLN A 8 7.62 -22.88 -6.62
C GLN A 8 7.22 -21.77 -7.58
N ILE A 9 8.21 -21.01 -8.06
CA ILE A 9 8.01 -19.98 -9.08
C ILE A 9 9.13 -20.07 -10.12
N ARG A 10 8.73 -20.11 -11.38
CA ARG A 10 9.59 -20.18 -12.57
C ARG A 10 9.25 -19.02 -13.50
N ARG A 11 10.27 -18.48 -14.18
CA ARG A 11 10.10 -17.50 -15.26
C ARG A 11 10.82 -18.02 -16.48
N GLY A 12 10.06 -18.49 -17.47
CA GLY A 12 10.61 -19.22 -18.61
C GLY A 12 11.33 -20.48 -18.15
N THR A 13 12.62 -20.61 -18.49
CA THR A 13 13.45 -21.77 -18.11
C THR A 13 14.11 -21.64 -16.74
N ARG A 14 14.03 -20.46 -16.08
CA ARG A 14 14.72 -20.21 -14.83
C ARG A 14 13.81 -20.44 -13.63
N VAL A 15 14.23 -21.31 -12.72
CA VAL A 15 13.62 -21.47 -11.39
C VAL A 15 14.09 -20.31 -10.51
N LEU A 16 13.13 -19.56 -9.97
CA LEU A 16 13.40 -18.42 -9.08
C LEU A 16 13.22 -18.80 -7.62
N LEU A 17 12.15 -19.55 -7.33
CA LEU A 17 11.89 -20.14 -6.02
C LEU A 17 11.62 -21.63 -6.22
N ASP A 18 12.25 -22.45 -5.40
CA ASP A 18 12.01 -23.89 -5.35
C ASP A 18 11.75 -24.31 -3.92
N ASN A 19 10.61 -24.95 -3.68
CA ASN A 19 10.16 -25.46 -2.39
C ASN A 19 10.27 -24.44 -1.22
N ALA A 20 10.05 -23.16 -1.50
CA ALA A 20 10.20 -22.08 -0.52
C ALA A 20 9.04 -22.08 0.48
N THR A 21 9.36 -22.11 1.78
CA THR A 21 8.37 -22.10 2.86
C THR A 21 8.70 -20.98 3.84
N ALA A 22 7.70 -20.16 4.18
CA ALA A 22 7.85 -19.07 5.14
C ALA A 22 6.51 -18.69 5.75
N THR A 23 6.55 -18.14 6.97
CA THR A 23 5.36 -17.64 7.66
C THR A 23 5.63 -16.24 8.18
N VAL A 24 4.70 -15.31 7.91
CA VAL A 24 4.72 -13.92 8.40
C VAL A 24 3.51 -13.70 9.29
N ASN A 25 3.78 -13.39 10.56
CA ASN A 25 2.74 -13.14 11.56
C ASN A 25 2.32 -11.66 11.57
N PRO A 26 1.09 -11.35 12.03
CA PRO A 26 0.67 -9.97 12.26
C PRO A 26 1.69 -9.20 13.13
N GLY A 27 1.97 -7.95 12.78
CA GLY A 27 2.90 -7.07 13.50
C GLY A 27 4.39 -7.32 13.23
N GLN A 28 4.74 -8.33 12.43
CA GLN A 28 6.13 -8.55 12.03
C GLN A 28 6.55 -7.59 10.92
N LYS A 29 7.66 -6.89 11.15
CA LYS A 29 8.35 -6.13 10.11
C LYS A 29 9.21 -7.13 9.32
N VAL A 30 9.11 -7.05 8.00
CA VAL A 30 9.59 -8.05 7.06
C VAL A 30 10.16 -7.34 5.84
N GLY A 31 11.28 -7.81 5.33
CA GLY A 31 12.04 -7.18 4.25
C GLY A 31 12.86 -8.22 3.48
N LEU A 32 12.52 -8.39 2.21
CA LEU A 32 13.08 -9.44 1.35
C LEU A 32 14.44 -9.04 0.80
N VAL A 33 15.48 -9.82 1.09
CA VAL A 33 16.86 -9.59 0.63
C VAL A 33 17.35 -10.70 -0.31
N GLY A 34 18.32 -10.38 -1.17
CA GLY A 34 18.93 -11.33 -2.10
C GLY A 34 19.53 -10.66 -3.32
N LYS A 35 20.28 -11.39 -4.14
CA LYS A 35 20.93 -10.88 -5.37
C LYS A 35 19.91 -10.43 -6.41
N ASN A 36 20.31 -9.57 -7.35
CA ASN A 36 19.45 -9.20 -8.47
C ASN A 36 19.06 -10.45 -9.29
N GLY A 37 17.78 -10.55 -9.65
CA GLY A 37 17.25 -11.71 -10.36
C GLY A 37 16.97 -12.97 -9.52
N CYS A 38 17.06 -12.90 -8.18
CA CYS A 38 16.71 -14.03 -7.30
C CYS A 38 15.19 -14.18 -7.02
N GLY A 39 14.34 -13.49 -7.78
CA GLY A 39 12.88 -13.62 -7.66
C GLY A 39 12.19 -12.69 -6.66
N LYS A 40 12.85 -11.69 -6.08
CA LYS A 40 12.24 -10.75 -5.12
C LYS A 40 10.99 -10.05 -5.66
N SER A 41 11.14 -9.35 -6.79
CA SER A 41 10.03 -8.67 -7.46
C SER A 41 8.97 -9.67 -7.93
N THR A 42 9.36 -10.93 -8.17
CA THR A 42 8.44 -11.99 -8.58
C THR A 42 7.59 -12.51 -7.43
N LEU A 43 8.18 -12.76 -6.25
CA LEU A 43 7.43 -13.10 -5.03
C LEU A 43 6.44 -12.00 -4.67
N LEU A 44 6.87 -10.76 -4.84
CA LEU A 44 6.02 -9.61 -4.58
C LEU A 44 4.88 -9.47 -5.61
N ALA A 45 5.12 -9.74 -6.89
CA ALA A 45 4.07 -9.81 -7.91
C ALA A 45 3.05 -10.94 -7.61
N LEU A 46 3.51 -12.06 -7.03
CA LEU A 46 2.63 -13.14 -6.58
C LEU A 46 1.71 -12.67 -5.45
N LEU A 47 2.25 -11.93 -4.47
CA LEU A 47 1.44 -11.35 -3.38
C LEU A 47 0.41 -10.34 -3.89
N LYS A 48 0.70 -9.61 -4.97
CA LYS A 48 -0.25 -8.72 -5.64
C LYS A 48 -1.31 -9.44 -6.46
N GLY A 49 -1.19 -10.75 -6.66
CA GLY A 49 -2.05 -11.52 -7.55
C GLY A 49 -1.78 -11.29 -9.04
N GLU A 50 -0.66 -10.67 -9.40
CA GLU A 50 -0.27 -10.43 -10.81
C GLU A 50 0.25 -11.70 -11.50
N ILE A 51 0.71 -12.68 -10.71
CA ILE A 51 1.17 -13.99 -11.18
C ILE A 51 0.68 -15.11 -10.27
N ALA A 52 0.54 -16.31 -10.84
CA ALA A 52 0.28 -17.53 -10.08
C ALA A 52 1.58 -18.21 -9.65
N ALA A 53 1.51 -19.02 -8.59
CA ALA A 53 2.57 -19.98 -8.28
C ALA A 53 2.54 -21.12 -9.30
N ASP A 54 3.71 -21.63 -9.68
CA ASP A 54 3.83 -22.83 -10.51
C ASP A 54 3.66 -24.12 -9.69
N GLY A 55 3.85 -24.04 -8.37
CA GLY A 55 3.69 -25.14 -7.44
C GLY A 55 3.66 -24.68 -5.98
N GLY A 56 3.17 -25.56 -5.11
CA GLY A 56 2.93 -25.24 -3.70
C GLY A 56 1.67 -24.39 -3.50
N SER A 57 1.56 -23.77 -2.33
CA SER A 57 0.43 -22.91 -1.97
C SER A 57 0.89 -21.69 -1.18
N TYR A 58 0.09 -20.63 -1.24
CA TYR A 58 0.21 -19.50 -0.34
C TYR A 58 -1.16 -19.11 0.20
N THR A 59 -1.19 -18.64 1.43
CA THR A 59 -2.41 -18.16 2.09
C THR A 59 -2.16 -16.73 2.55
N PHE A 60 -3.07 -15.85 2.15
CA PHE A 60 -3.10 -14.45 2.58
C PHE A 60 -4.48 -14.17 3.20
N PRO A 61 -4.56 -13.55 4.39
CA PRO A 61 -5.86 -13.28 5.02
C PRO A 61 -6.70 -12.32 4.17
N ASN A 62 -7.96 -12.67 3.92
CA ASN A 62 -8.87 -11.84 3.11
C ASN A 62 -9.19 -10.48 3.72
N ASN A 63 -8.94 -10.29 5.02
CA ASN A 63 -9.17 -9.04 5.75
C ASN A 63 -7.91 -8.17 5.85
N TRP A 64 -6.84 -8.52 5.14
CA TRP A 64 -5.63 -7.72 5.09
C TRP A 64 -5.64 -6.91 3.80
N ALA A 65 -5.50 -5.60 3.92
CA ALA A 65 -5.26 -4.77 2.76
C ALA A 65 -3.78 -4.82 2.40
N LEU A 66 -3.50 -4.93 1.11
CA LEU A 66 -2.14 -4.89 0.57
C LEU A 66 -1.89 -3.51 -0.03
N ALA A 67 -1.02 -2.73 0.60
CA ALA A 67 -0.53 -1.46 0.06
C ALA A 67 0.85 -1.65 -0.57
N TRP A 68 1.10 -0.98 -1.70
CA TRP A 68 2.37 -1.07 -2.42
C TRP A 68 2.92 0.31 -2.77
N VAL A 69 4.25 0.44 -2.67
CA VAL A 69 4.99 1.64 -3.04
C VAL A 69 5.81 1.35 -4.29
N ASN A 70 5.60 2.13 -5.36
CA ASN A 70 6.48 2.07 -6.53
C ASN A 70 7.88 2.57 -6.16
N GLN A 71 8.91 1.93 -6.74
CA GLN A 71 10.32 2.27 -6.46
C GLN A 71 10.71 3.67 -6.95
N GLU A 72 9.94 4.26 -7.86
CA GLU A 72 10.16 5.60 -8.39
C GLU A 72 8.89 6.45 -8.24
N THR A 73 9.04 7.63 -7.65
CA THR A 73 8.01 8.67 -7.69
C THR A 73 8.31 9.59 -8.87
N PRO A 74 7.42 9.69 -9.87
CA PRO A 74 7.59 10.66 -10.93
C PRO A 74 7.67 12.07 -10.36
N ALA A 75 8.50 12.92 -10.97
CA ALA A 75 8.60 14.33 -10.60
C ALA A 75 7.33 15.06 -11.10
N LEU A 76 6.28 15.03 -10.29
CA LEU A 76 4.98 15.65 -10.62
C LEU A 76 4.92 17.11 -10.15
N ASP A 77 4.14 17.92 -10.87
CA ASP A 77 3.80 19.30 -10.49
C ASP A 77 2.68 19.40 -9.45
N VAL A 78 2.12 18.25 -9.05
CA VAL A 78 1.06 18.13 -8.05
C VAL A 78 1.61 18.45 -6.65
N PRO A 79 0.86 19.16 -5.78
CA PRO A 79 1.24 19.37 -4.38
C PRO A 79 1.41 18.04 -3.62
N ALA A 80 2.35 17.99 -2.68
CA ALA A 80 2.59 16.80 -1.86
C ALA A 80 1.32 16.25 -1.17
N ILE A 81 0.47 17.13 -0.64
CA ILE A 81 -0.77 16.71 0.02
C ILE A 81 -1.78 16.09 -0.95
N GLU A 82 -1.93 16.66 -2.15
CA GLU A 82 -2.83 16.13 -3.18
C GLU A 82 -2.32 14.80 -3.72
N TYR A 83 -1.00 14.67 -3.91
CA TYR A 83 -0.37 13.42 -4.30
C TYR A 83 -0.65 12.30 -3.30
N VAL A 84 -0.62 12.60 -1.99
CA VAL A 84 -0.99 11.61 -0.97
C VAL A 84 -2.45 11.24 -1.10
N ILE A 85 -3.36 12.22 -1.18
CA ILE A 85 -4.80 12.01 -1.33
C ILE A 85 -5.14 11.15 -2.57
N ASP A 86 -4.37 11.27 -3.66
CA ASP A 86 -4.51 10.44 -4.86
C ASP A 86 -4.33 8.93 -4.59
N GLY A 87 -3.74 8.56 -3.46
CA GLY A 87 -3.67 7.19 -2.98
C GLY A 87 -5.04 6.57 -2.67
N ASP A 88 -6.02 7.40 -2.30
CA ASP A 88 -7.41 6.99 -2.08
C ASP A 88 -8.21 7.06 -3.40
N ARG A 89 -8.15 5.96 -4.15
CA ARG A 89 -8.79 5.86 -5.47
C ARG A 89 -10.32 5.96 -5.41
N GLU A 90 -10.93 5.41 -4.36
CA GLU A 90 -12.37 5.46 -4.17
C GLU A 90 -12.83 6.89 -3.93
N PHE A 91 -12.12 7.64 -3.08
CA PHE A 91 -12.37 9.06 -2.88
C PHE A 91 -12.27 9.86 -4.19
N ARG A 92 -11.18 9.69 -4.95
CA ARG A 92 -11.00 10.41 -6.23
C ARG A 92 -12.06 10.07 -7.26
N GLN A 93 -12.52 8.81 -7.31
CA GLN A 93 -13.61 8.41 -8.18
C GLN A 93 -14.91 9.11 -7.80
N LEU A 94 -15.28 9.11 -6.52
CA LEU A 94 -16.51 9.76 -6.05
C LEU A 94 -16.46 11.28 -6.21
N GLU A 95 -15.29 11.89 -6.01
CA GLU A 95 -15.07 13.32 -6.26
C GLU A 95 -15.30 13.68 -7.75
N ALA A 96 -14.76 12.86 -8.67
CA ALA A 96 -14.98 13.04 -10.10
C ALA A 96 -16.45 12.82 -10.51
N GLU A 97 -17.10 11.77 -9.99
CA GLU A 97 -18.53 11.51 -10.22
C GLU A 97 -19.40 12.66 -9.71
N LEU A 98 -19.05 13.23 -8.54
CA LEU A 98 -19.77 14.37 -7.97
C LEU A 98 -19.62 15.62 -8.83
N GLN A 99 -18.42 15.87 -9.35
CA GLN A 99 -18.22 16.99 -10.28
C GLN A 99 -19.09 16.85 -11.53
N VAL A 100 -19.13 15.66 -12.14
CA VAL A 100 -19.99 15.39 -13.31
C VAL A 100 -21.47 15.57 -12.98
N ALA A 101 -21.91 15.12 -11.79
CA ALA A 101 -23.31 15.29 -11.35
C ALA A 101 -23.66 16.77 -11.14
N ASN A 102 -22.74 17.58 -10.61
CA ASN A 102 -22.89 19.03 -10.48
C ASN A 102 -22.97 19.71 -11.84
N ASP A 103 -22.10 19.35 -12.79
CA ASP A 103 -22.09 19.93 -14.14
C ASP A 103 -23.39 19.62 -14.90
N ASN A 104 -23.97 18.43 -14.68
CA ASN A 104 -25.27 18.02 -15.24
C ASN A 104 -26.48 18.51 -14.43
N ASN A 105 -26.25 19.14 -13.28
CA ASN A 105 -27.27 19.60 -12.33
C ASN A 105 -28.24 18.49 -11.87
N ASP A 106 -27.73 17.26 -11.74
CA ASP A 106 -28.50 16.09 -11.29
C ASP A 106 -28.55 16.03 -9.75
N GLY A 107 -29.58 16.64 -9.18
CA GLY A 107 -29.78 16.69 -7.73
C GLY A 107 -29.87 15.32 -7.04
N HIS A 108 -30.37 14.29 -7.73
CA HIS A 108 -30.47 12.94 -7.16
C HIS A 108 -29.10 12.26 -7.09
N ALA A 109 -28.29 12.37 -8.15
CA ALA A 109 -26.93 11.86 -8.17
C ALA A 109 -26.05 12.59 -7.15
N ILE A 110 -26.15 13.93 -7.06
CA ILE A 110 -25.44 14.75 -6.08
C ILE A 110 -25.74 14.28 -4.65
N ALA A 111 -27.02 14.12 -4.29
CA ALA A 111 -27.41 13.66 -2.95
C ALA A 111 -26.87 12.26 -2.63
N THR A 112 -26.93 11.35 -3.60
CA THR A 112 -26.42 9.97 -3.45
C THR A 112 -24.90 9.95 -3.24
N LEU A 113 -24.17 10.75 -4.01
CA LEU A 113 -22.70 10.83 -3.93
C LEU A 113 -22.23 11.50 -2.64
N HIS A 114 -22.93 12.54 -2.17
CA HIS A 114 -22.67 13.12 -0.84
C HIS A 114 -22.84 12.09 0.28
N GLY A 115 -23.90 11.25 0.22
CA GLY A 115 -24.08 10.16 1.18
C GLY A 115 -22.94 9.14 1.17
N LYS A 116 -22.39 8.80 -0.01
CA LYS A 116 -21.21 7.92 -0.13
C LYS A 116 -19.96 8.57 0.45
N LEU A 117 -19.72 9.86 0.13
CA LEU A 117 -18.58 10.62 0.67
C LEU A 117 -18.66 10.77 2.20
N ASP A 118 -19.86 10.96 2.75
CA ASP A 118 -20.13 10.96 4.19
C ASP A 118 -19.78 9.61 4.83
N ALA A 119 -20.23 8.50 4.24
CA ALA A 119 -19.94 7.15 4.74
C ALA A 119 -18.43 6.84 4.74
N LEU A 120 -17.67 7.55 3.91
CA LEU A 120 -16.22 7.49 3.83
C LEU A 120 -15.53 8.58 4.65
N ASP A 121 -16.19 9.36 5.50
CA ASP A 121 -15.54 10.47 6.24
C ASP A 121 -14.67 11.36 5.31
N ALA A 122 -15.09 11.56 4.06
CA ALA A 122 -14.26 12.13 3.00
C ALA A 122 -13.75 13.53 3.36
N TRP A 123 -14.53 14.28 4.14
CA TRP A 123 -14.21 15.61 4.67
C TRP A 123 -12.93 15.64 5.51
N THR A 124 -12.56 14.51 6.10
CA THR A 124 -11.35 14.38 6.93
C THR A 124 -10.12 13.95 6.14
N ILE A 125 -10.23 13.63 4.84
CA ILE A 125 -9.11 13.07 4.08
C ILE A 125 -7.91 14.02 4.06
N ARG A 126 -8.16 15.32 3.95
CA ARG A 126 -7.11 16.33 3.91
C ARG A 126 -6.38 16.47 5.25
N SER A 127 -7.12 16.47 6.37
CA SER A 127 -6.51 16.52 7.70
C SER A 127 -5.74 15.23 8.00
N ARG A 128 -6.28 14.06 7.63
CA ARG A 128 -5.59 12.77 7.76
C ARG A 128 -4.30 12.72 6.94
N ALA A 129 -4.34 13.14 5.67
CA ALA A 129 -3.16 13.22 4.81
C ALA A 129 -2.10 14.17 5.39
N ALA A 130 -2.51 15.34 5.89
CA ALA A 130 -1.60 16.29 6.54
C ALA A 130 -0.96 15.70 7.81
N SER A 131 -1.76 15.10 8.71
CA SER A 131 -1.24 14.44 9.92
C SER A 131 -0.25 13.32 9.59
N LEU A 132 -0.53 12.55 8.54
CA LEU A 132 0.34 11.48 8.09
C LEU A 132 1.68 12.02 7.54
N LEU A 133 1.62 13.06 6.70
CA LEU A 133 2.81 13.72 6.18
C LEU A 133 3.64 14.36 7.31
N HIS A 134 3.01 14.99 8.30
CA HIS A 134 3.72 15.47 9.48
C HIS A 134 4.42 14.35 10.25
N GLY A 135 3.76 13.20 10.43
CA GLY A 135 4.35 12.01 11.06
C GLY A 135 5.58 11.47 10.31
N LEU A 136 5.67 11.71 9.00
CA LEU A 136 6.83 11.36 8.16
C LEU A 136 7.89 12.47 8.06
N GLY A 137 7.67 13.59 8.75
CA GLY A 137 8.61 14.69 8.90
C GLY A 137 8.39 15.90 7.99
N PHE A 138 7.29 15.98 7.24
CA PHE A 138 7.01 17.13 6.36
C PHE A 138 6.54 18.36 7.16
N SER A 139 6.97 19.55 6.76
CA SER A 139 6.48 20.83 7.30
C SER A 139 5.22 21.32 6.58
N ASN A 140 4.47 22.24 7.19
CA ASN A 140 3.27 22.82 6.58
C ASN A 140 3.55 23.50 5.23
N GLU A 141 4.70 24.16 5.06
CA GLU A 141 5.05 24.75 3.75
C GLU A 141 5.31 23.67 2.69
N GLN A 142 5.89 22.54 3.10
CA GLN A 142 6.19 21.43 2.20
C GLN A 142 4.91 20.73 1.69
N LEU A 143 3.81 20.74 2.45
CA LEU A 143 2.54 20.12 2.00
C LEU A 143 2.01 20.71 0.69
N GLN A 144 2.27 22.01 0.45
CA GLN A 144 1.86 22.71 -0.79
C GLN A 144 2.96 22.73 -1.86
N SER A 145 4.18 22.29 -1.52
CA SER A 145 5.27 22.19 -2.49
C SER A 145 4.98 21.07 -3.50
N PRO A 146 5.32 21.26 -4.78
CA PRO A 146 5.11 20.24 -5.79
C PRO A 146 6.05 19.03 -5.56
N VAL A 147 5.60 17.82 -5.90
CA VAL A 147 6.36 16.56 -5.70
C VAL A 147 7.77 16.64 -6.31
N ARG A 148 7.92 17.30 -7.46
CA ARG A 148 9.23 17.50 -8.11
C ARG A 148 10.25 18.25 -7.26
N ALA A 149 9.83 19.10 -6.32
CA ALA A 149 10.72 19.89 -5.46
C ALA A 149 11.44 19.04 -4.40
N PHE A 150 10.97 17.82 -4.15
CA PHE A 150 11.54 16.92 -3.15
C PHE A 150 12.68 16.08 -3.72
N SER A 151 13.66 15.75 -2.87
CA SER A 151 14.70 14.77 -3.20
C SER A 151 14.14 13.35 -3.24
N GLY A 152 14.88 12.40 -3.84
CA GLY A 152 14.43 11.01 -3.99
C GLY A 152 14.02 10.33 -2.67
N GLY A 153 14.72 10.60 -1.57
CA GLY A 153 14.36 10.07 -0.25
C GLY A 153 13.04 10.63 0.29
N TRP A 154 12.77 11.92 0.08
CA TRP A 154 11.50 12.54 0.44
C TRP A 154 10.35 12.06 -0.45
N ARG A 155 10.63 11.84 -1.74
CA ARG A 155 9.68 11.25 -2.68
C ARG A 155 9.29 9.81 -2.29
N MET A 156 10.24 9.01 -1.81
CA MET A 156 9.94 7.69 -1.25
C MET A 156 9.00 7.76 -0.04
N ARG A 157 9.19 8.76 0.85
CA ARG A 157 8.26 9.02 1.95
C ARG A 157 6.88 9.46 1.46
N LEU A 158 6.80 10.23 0.37
CA LEU A 158 5.51 10.56 -0.26
C LEU A 158 4.79 9.32 -0.80
N ASN A 159 5.49 8.39 -1.44
CA ASN A 159 4.86 7.15 -1.89
C ASN A 159 4.37 6.31 -0.70
N LEU A 160 5.16 6.26 0.38
CA LEU A 160 4.75 5.59 1.60
C LEU A 160 3.49 6.23 2.18
N ALA A 161 3.44 7.57 2.20
CA ALA A 161 2.30 8.32 2.66
C ALA A 161 1.04 8.04 1.83
N GLN A 162 1.18 8.05 0.51
CA GLN A 162 0.12 7.73 -0.44
C GLN A 162 -0.39 6.29 -0.25
N ALA A 163 0.51 5.33 -0.03
CA ALA A 163 0.14 3.95 0.23
C ALA A 163 -0.60 3.76 1.57
N LEU A 164 -0.26 4.57 2.58
CA LEU A 164 -0.85 4.51 3.91
C LEU A 164 -2.15 5.30 4.06
N VAL A 165 -2.37 6.35 3.25
CA VAL A 165 -3.64 7.07 3.27
C VAL A 165 -4.76 6.20 2.71
N CYS A 166 -4.40 5.26 1.81
CA CYS A 166 -5.32 4.28 1.29
C CYS A 166 -5.88 3.45 2.44
N ARG A 167 -7.21 3.46 2.56
CA ARG A 167 -7.90 2.79 3.65
C ARG A 167 -7.65 1.29 3.52
N SER A 168 -6.98 0.74 4.52
CA SER A 168 -6.93 -0.70 4.71
C SER A 168 -8.23 -1.12 5.40
N ASP A 169 -9.17 -1.64 4.61
CA ASP A 169 -10.43 -2.31 4.99
C ASP A 169 -10.98 -2.07 6.40
N SER A 170 -11.90 -1.11 6.51
CA SER A 170 -13.02 -1.18 7.46
C SER A 170 -14.16 -0.26 7.00
N ALA A 171 -14.72 -0.55 5.83
CA ALA A 171 -16.08 -0.15 5.50
C ALA A 171 -16.98 -1.39 5.45
N VAL A 172 -16.94 -2.21 6.51
CA VAL A 172 -18.09 -3.04 6.87
C VAL A 172 -19.01 -2.15 7.69
N ALA A 173 -20.15 -1.80 7.10
CA ALA A 173 -21.23 -1.11 7.78
C ALA A 173 -21.64 -1.88 9.05
N GLY A 174 -21.66 -1.19 10.19
CA GLY A 174 -22.23 -1.70 11.43
C GLY A 174 -21.56 -1.13 12.67
N ARG A 175 -22.24 -0.19 13.34
CA ARG A 175 -21.90 0.22 14.71
C ARG A 175 -21.71 -1.03 15.58
N THR A 176 -20.57 -1.14 16.26
CA THR A 176 -20.47 -1.56 17.67
C THR A 176 -19.06 -1.33 18.19
N HIS A 177 -18.99 -0.65 19.32
CA HIS A 177 -17.90 -0.58 20.30
C HIS A 177 -16.74 -1.58 20.14
N GLN A 178 -15.50 -1.08 19.99
CA GLN A 178 -14.28 -1.73 20.52
C GLN A 178 -13.17 -0.68 20.77
N PRO A 179 -12.26 -0.87 21.76
CA PRO A 179 -11.58 0.18 22.51
C PRO A 179 -10.30 0.71 21.79
N PRO A 180 -9.67 1.79 22.29
CA PRO A 180 -8.57 2.44 21.58
C PRO A 180 -7.26 1.67 21.80
N GLY A 181 -6.54 1.36 20.73
CA GLY A 181 -5.17 0.87 20.87
C GLY A 181 -4.65 0.10 19.67
N SER A 182 -4.14 0.81 18.66
CA SER A 182 -2.83 0.54 18.04
C SER A 182 -2.71 1.45 16.81
N GLY A 183 -1.98 2.56 17.00
CA GLY A 183 -1.65 3.49 15.92
C GLY A 183 -0.88 2.77 14.81
N CYS A 184 -1.32 2.98 13.58
CA CYS A 184 -0.63 2.55 12.37
C CYS A 184 0.56 3.50 12.13
N SER A 185 1.63 3.32 12.89
CA SER A 185 2.86 4.11 12.75
C SER A 185 4.03 3.20 13.05
N ASP A 186 4.45 2.36 12.10
CA ASP A 186 5.74 1.65 12.23
C ASP A 186 6.15 0.87 10.96
N LEU A 187 6.53 1.61 9.91
CA LEU A 187 7.14 1.07 8.69
C LEU A 187 8.66 1.17 8.74
N ALA A 188 9.34 0.05 9.08
CA ALA A 188 10.70 -0.30 8.63
C ALA A 188 11.23 -1.58 9.33
N GLY A 189 11.66 -2.60 8.56
CA GLY A 189 12.70 -3.56 9.02
C GLY A 189 12.47 -5.06 8.76
N THR A 190 13.08 -5.57 7.67
CA THR A 190 13.83 -6.85 7.51
C THR A 190 13.18 -8.24 7.74
N LEU A 191 13.29 -9.11 6.72
CA LEU A 191 12.98 -10.55 6.65
C LEU A 191 14.07 -11.21 5.81
N ALA A 192 15.26 -11.30 6.42
CA ALA A 192 16.41 -11.94 5.83
C ALA A 192 16.62 -13.39 6.32
N GLU A 193 15.85 -13.90 7.29
CA GLU A 193 16.28 -15.12 8.00
C GLU A 193 15.39 -16.36 7.91
N LYS A 194 14.33 -16.39 7.10
CA LYS A 194 13.43 -17.57 7.07
C LYS A 194 13.13 -18.18 5.71
N LEU A 195 14.04 -18.02 4.75
CA LEU A 195 14.03 -18.81 3.51
C LEU A 195 15.28 -19.71 3.48
N SER A 196 15.39 -20.63 4.42
CA SER A 196 16.41 -21.68 4.40
C SER A 196 16.01 -22.77 3.40
N GLY A 197 16.70 -22.79 2.25
CA GLY A 197 16.44 -23.82 1.25
C GLY A 197 17.27 -23.74 -0.04
N HIS A 198 18.57 -23.38 -0.02
CA HIS A 198 19.57 -23.91 -0.97
C HIS A 198 21.01 -23.43 -0.65
N PRO A 199 22.06 -24.18 -1.07
CA PRO A 199 23.45 -23.89 -0.77
C PRO A 199 23.98 -22.80 -1.70
N GLY A 200 24.59 -21.74 -1.16
CA GLY A 200 25.24 -20.70 -1.95
C GLY A 200 25.01 -19.26 -1.49
N ALA A 201 24.41 -19.04 -0.32
CA ALA A 201 24.36 -17.73 0.32
C ALA A 201 25.45 -17.66 1.40
N ASP A 202 26.64 -17.18 1.03
CA ASP A 202 27.62 -16.71 2.01
C ASP A 202 27.07 -15.46 2.69
N PHE A 203 27.03 -15.49 4.02
CA PHE A 203 26.49 -14.43 4.88
C PHE A 203 27.56 -13.38 5.17
N ALA A 204 27.21 -12.12 4.95
CA ALA A 204 27.81 -10.94 5.59
C ALA A 204 26.69 -9.97 5.95
#